data_AF-A0A5C7LQP4-F1
#
_entry.id   AF-A0A5C7LQP4-F1
#
_cell.length_a   1.000
_cell.length_b   1.000
_cell.length_c   1.000
_cell.angle_alpha   90.00
_cell.angle_beta   90.00
_cell.angle_gamma   90.00
#
_symmetry.space_group_name_H-M   'P 1'
#
loop_
_entity.id
_entity.type
_entity.pdbx_description
1 polymer ?
#
loop_
_entity_poly.entity_id
_entity_poly.type
_entity_poly.pdbx_seq_one_letter_code
_entity_poly.pdbx_strand_id
1 'polypeptide(L)' 'MMGTWHKRQILKGELGELSKIQEEIEEAFDAEEQGQKIMLLIELADIVGAAGLVAEKHGMTLDDLVAFAKLRSEVMRNDK' A
#
# COMPACT_ATOMS: atom_id res chain seq x y z
N MET A 1 -18.17 2.41 10.27
CA MET A 1 -18.48 3.85 10.24
C MET A 1 -17.97 4.35 8.91
N MET A 2 -18.85 4.86 8.04
CA MET A 2 -18.49 5.40 6.73
C MET A 2 -17.64 6.65 6.97
N GLY A 3 -16.36 6.65 6.59
CA GLY A 3 -15.61 7.89 6.47
C GLY A 3 -16.37 8.77 5.48
N THR A 4 -16.79 9.97 5.89
CA THR A 4 -17.79 10.81 5.22
C THR A 4 -17.42 11.31 3.81
N TRP A 5 -16.34 10.79 3.21
CA TRP A 5 -15.71 11.27 1.99
C TRP A 5 -15.49 10.19 0.93
N HIS A 6 -15.58 8.90 1.28
CA HIS A 6 -15.44 7.82 0.31
C HIS A 6 -16.73 7.65 -0.48
N LYS A 7 -16.61 7.46 -1.79
CA LYS A 7 -17.75 7.10 -2.68
C LYS A 7 -17.99 5.60 -2.70
N ARG A 8 -16.99 4.81 -2.30
CA ARG A 8 -17.04 3.36 -2.19
C ARG A 8 -17.28 2.91 -0.75
N GLN A 9 -17.93 1.76 -0.60
CA GLN A 9 -17.95 1.07 0.68
C GLN A 9 -16.62 0.33 0.84
N ILE A 10 -15.78 0.80 1.75
CA ILE A 10 -14.45 0.24 1.99
C ILE A 10 -14.48 -0.50 3.33
N LEU A 11 -13.99 -1.74 3.32
CA LEU A 11 -13.89 -2.56 4.52
C LEU A 11 -12.57 -2.25 5.23
N LYS A 12 -12.66 -1.97 6.54
CA LYS A 12 -11.47 -1.79 7.37
C LYS A 12 -10.75 -3.12 7.54
N GLY A 13 -9.49 -3.15 7.15
CA GLY A 13 -8.56 -4.24 7.35
C GLY A 13 -7.96 -4.26 8.75
N GLU A 14 -7.17 -5.29 9.02
CA GLU A 14 -6.50 -5.51 10.30
C GLU A 14 -5.03 -5.11 10.20
N LEU A 15 -4.55 -4.28 11.13
CA LEU A 15 -3.16 -3.80 11.11
C LEU A 15 -2.17 -4.97 11.16
N GLY A 16 -1.20 -4.95 10.25
CA GLY A 16 -0.23 -6.04 10.09
C GLY A 16 -0.75 -7.23 9.28
N GLU A 17 -2.00 -7.23 8.80
CA GLU A 17 -2.53 -8.23 7.88
C GLU A 17 -2.63 -7.70 6.45
N LEU A 18 -2.66 -8.62 5.48
CA LEU A 18 -2.90 -8.28 4.06
C LEU A 18 -4.22 -7.54 3.84
N SER A 19 -5.21 -7.73 4.72
CA SER A 19 -6.50 -7.03 4.64
C SER A 19 -6.35 -5.52 4.80
N LYS A 20 -5.33 -5.03 5.54
CA LYS A 20 -5.05 -3.59 5.63
C LYS A 20 -4.43 -3.04 4.35
N ILE A 21 -3.56 -3.80 3.68
CA ILE A 21 -3.05 -3.42 2.35
C ILE A 21 -4.21 -3.31 1.35
N GLN A 22 -5.16 -4.25 1.40
CA GLN A 22 -6.34 -4.22 0.54
C GLN A 22 -7.24 -2.99 0.80
N GLU A 23 -7.42 -2.61 2.06
CA GLU A 23 -8.12 -1.35 2.44
C GLU A 23 -7.46 -0.14 1.77
N GLU A 24 -6.15 0.07 1.93
CA GLU A 24 -5.50 1.28 1.39
C GLU A 24 -5.47 1.30 -0.15
N ILE A 25 -5.47 0.13 -0.80
CA ILE A 25 -5.64 0.03 -2.25
C ILE A 25 -7.03 0.52 -2.67
N GLU A 26 -8.07 0.13 -1.94
CA GLU A 26 -9.44 0.60 -2.21
C GLU A 26 -9.60 2.09 -1.97
N GLU A 27 -8.96 2.63 -0.93
CA GLU A 27 -8.90 4.08 -0.63
C GLU A 27 -8.13 4.83 -1.74
N ALA A 28 -7.01 4.29 -2.23
CA ALA A 28 -6.26 4.86 -3.34
C ALA A 28 -7.09 4.95 -4.64
N PHE A 29 -7.81 3.88 -4.99
CA PHE A 29 -8.70 3.90 -6.15
C PHE A 29 -9.86 4.90 -5.98
N ASP A 30 -10.44 4.99 -4.78
CA ASP A 30 -11.48 5.99 -4.49
C ASP A 30 -10.94 7.42 -4.66
N ALA A 31 -9.74 7.70 -4.14
CA ALA A 31 -9.07 8.99 -4.32
C ALA A 31 -8.75 9.31 -5.78
N GLU A 32 -8.28 8.32 -6.56
CA GLU A 32 -8.01 8.46 -7.99
C GLU A 32 -9.28 8.79 -8.78
N GLU A 33 -10.37 8.06 -8.55
CA GLU A 33 -11.68 8.30 -9.18
C GLU A 33 -12.26 9.67 -8.84
N GLN A 34 -11.96 10.16 -7.64
CA GLN A 34 -12.37 11.48 -7.19
C GLN A 34 -11.45 12.61 -7.70
N GLY A 35 -10.35 12.29 -8.39
CA GLY A 35 -9.36 13.28 -8.83
C GLY A 35 -8.59 13.94 -7.69
N GLN A 36 -8.55 13.30 -6.52
CA GLN A 36 -7.96 13.84 -5.29
C GLN A 36 -6.46 13.50 -5.23
N LYS A 37 -5.65 14.20 -6.02
CA LYS A 37 -4.21 13.92 -6.18
C LYS A 37 -3.45 13.78 -4.85
N ILE A 38 -3.69 14.67 -3.88
CA ILE A 38 -2.98 14.62 -2.59
C ILE A 38 -3.42 13.38 -1.81
N MET A 39 -4.72 13.07 -1.80
CA MET A 39 -5.23 11.90 -1.11
C MET A 39 -4.64 10.62 -1.71
N LEU A 40 -4.63 10.48 -3.04
CA LEU A 40 -4.00 9.35 -3.70
C LEU A 40 -2.54 9.14 -3.25
N LEU A 41 -1.75 10.21 -3.12
CA LEU A 41 -0.35 10.09 -2.66
C LEU A 41 -0.25 9.68 -1.18
N ILE A 42 -1.21 10.08 -0.35
CA ILE A 42 -1.30 9.64 1.05
C ILE A 42 -1.62 8.14 1.08
N GLU A 43 -2.62 7.68 0.34
CA GLU A 43 -2.99 6.27 0.30
C GLU A 43 -1.86 5.39 -0.25
N LEU A 44 -1.10 5.87 -1.23
CA LEU A 44 0.11 5.18 -1.69
C LEU A 44 1.18 5.08 -0.60
N ALA A 45 1.31 6.08 0.28
CA ALA A 45 2.21 6.01 1.43
C ALA A 45 1.67 5.04 2.50
N ASP A 46 0.36 4.99 2.70
CA ASP A 46 -0.28 4.06 3.64
C ASP A 46 -0.15 2.60 3.17
N ILE A 47 -0.24 2.32 1.86
CA ILE A 47 0.10 0.99 1.30
C ILE A 47 1.53 0.59 1.66
N VAL A 48 2.49 1.51 1.53
CA VAL A 48 3.89 1.27 1.88
C VAL A 48 4.04 0.97 3.37
N GLY A 49 3.36 1.74 4.24
CA GLY A 49 3.33 1.50 5.68
C GLY A 49 2.71 0.14 6.04
N ALA A 50 1.56 -0.20 5.46
CA ALA A 50 0.87 -1.46 5.68
C ALA A 50 1.71 -2.67 5.23
N ALA A 51 2.42 -2.57 4.10
CA ALA A 51 3.36 -3.59 3.66
C ALA A 51 4.52 -3.79 4.64
N GLY A 52 5.02 -2.70 5.25
CA GLY A 52 6.02 -2.74 6.31
C GLY A 52 5.52 -3.53 7.53
N LEU A 53 4.31 -3.27 8.00
CA LEU A 53 3.72 -3.98 9.14
C LEU A 53 3.52 -5.47 8.86
N VAL A 54 3.15 -5.85 7.63
CA VAL A 54 3.09 -7.25 7.22
C VAL A 54 4.48 -7.89 7.25
N ALA A 55 5.51 -7.18 6.77
CA ALA A 55 6.89 -7.66 6.78
C ALA A 55 7.40 -7.94 8.20
N GLU A 56 7.05 -7.08 9.16
CA GLU A 56 7.48 -7.22 10.56
C GLU A 56 7.02 -8.54 11.18
N LYS A 57 5.81 -9.03 10.82
CA LYS A 57 5.31 -10.34 11.25
C LYS A 57 6.15 -11.51 10.74
N HIS A 58 6.88 -11.29 9.64
CA HIS A 58 7.79 -12.26 9.04
C HIS A 58 9.26 -12.00 9.40
N GLY A 59 9.53 -11.12 10.38
CA GLY A 59 10.88 -10.83 10.84
C GLY A 59 11.68 -9.96 9.87
N MET A 60 11.01 -9.19 9.02
CA MET A 60 11.62 -8.30 8.05
C MET A 60 11.15 -6.85 8.27
N THR A 61 11.95 -5.89 7.82
CA THR A 61 11.59 -4.47 7.81
C THR A 61 11.05 -4.04 6.46
N LEU A 62 10.40 -2.87 6.40
CA LEU A 62 10.06 -2.24 5.12
C LEU A 62 11.32 -2.00 4.25
N ASP A 63 12.43 -1.60 4.87
CA ASP A 63 13.69 -1.35 4.16
C ASP A 63 14.21 -2.61 3.49
N ASP A 64 14.05 -3.79 4.12
CA ASP A 64 14.39 -5.06 3.50
C ASP A 64 13.54 -5.31 2.24
N LEU A 65 12.22 -5.09 2.30
CA LEU A 65 11.35 -5.20 1.12
C LEU A 65 11.77 -4.27 -0.01
N VAL A 66 12.09 -3.01 0.32
CA VAL A 66 12.56 -2.02 -0.66
C VAL A 66 13.90 -2.42 -1.26
N ALA A 67 14.83 -2.95 -0.46
CA ALA A 67 16.11 -3.45 -0.94
C ALA A 67 15.92 -4.60 -1.94
N PHE A 68 15.06 -5.58 -1.62
CA PHE A 68 14.75 -6.68 -2.53
C PHE A 68 14.07 -6.22 -3.83
N ALA A 69 13.16 -5.25 -3.76
CA ALA A 69 12.50 -4.70 -4.94
C ALA A 69 13.51 -4.01 -5.89
N LYS A 70 14.49 -3.28 -5.33
CA LYS A 70 15.57 -2.64 -6.10
C LYS A 70 16.47 -3.67 -6.77
N LEU A 71 16.95 -4.67 -6.01
CA LEU A 71 17.79 -5.76 -6.54
C LEU A 71 17.10 -6.50 -7.70
N ARG A 72 15.82 -6.86 -7.53
CA ARG A 72 15.03 -7.50 -8.61
C ARG A 72 14.96 -6.61 -9.86
N SER A 73 14.77 -5.31 -9.67
CA SER A 73 14.66 -4.36 -10.78
C SER A 73 15.98 -4.21 -11.55
N GLU A 74 17.11 -4.33 -10.89
CA GLU A 74 18.43 -4.34 -11.53
C GLU A 74 18.65 -5.61 -12.35
N VAL A 75 18.32 -6.78 -11.81
CA VAL A 75 18.37 -8.06 -12.54
C VAL A 75 17.54 -7.98 -13.82
N MET A 76 16.29 -7.51 -13.73
CA MET A 76 15.39 -7.41 -14.88
C MET A 76 15.85 -6.42 -15.96
N ARG A 77 16.67 -5.42 -15.61
CA ARG A 77 17.26 -4.48 -16.60
C ARG A 77 18.48 -5.07 -17.30
N ASN A 78 19.25 -5.93 -16.61
CA ASN A 78 20.46 -6.54 -17.14
C ASN A 78 20.19 -7.79 -17.99
N ASP A 79 19.00 -8.39 -17.86
CA ASP A 79 18.53 -9.52 -18.69
C ASP A 79 17.90 -9.09 -20.04
N LYS A 80 18.02 -7.80 -20.41
CA LYS A 80 17.55 -7.22 -21.69
C LYS A 80 18.70 -6.69 -22.52
#